data_AF-A0A800FYN8-F1
#
_entry.id   AF-A0A800FYN8-F1
#
_cell.length_a   1.000
_cell.length_b   1.000
_cell.length_c   1.000
_cell.angle_alpha   90.00
_cell.angle_beta   90.00
_cell.angle_gamma   90.00
#
_symmetry.space_group_name_H-M   'P 1'
#
loop_
_entity.id
_entity.type
_entity.pdbx_description
1 polymer ?
#
loop_
_entity_poly.entity_id
_entity_poly.type
_entity_poly.pdbx_seq_one_letter_code
_entity_poly.pdbx_strand_id
1 'polypeptide(L)'
;MYSVPNPHPYFDPERCFREMLQELMEGSDLTRSAKNQHEKIAMVFSCKSAIKAGQELAEEEMQELFDRLFATALPYHDVHGRPTIIRLGKGELKSKFGR
;
A
#
# COMPACT_ATOMS: atom_id res chain seq x y z
N MET A 1 21.85 -12.75 -15.22
CA MET A 1 21.67 -12.24 -13.85
C MET A 1 20.22 -11.80 -13.75
N TYR A 2 19.43 -12.39 -12.86
CA TYR A 2 18.03 -12.00 -12.66
C TYR A 2 17.95 -11.10 -11.42
N SER A 3 17.15 -10.03 -11.48
CA SER A 3 16.94 -9.09 -10.39
C SER A 3 15.46 -8.78 -10.24
N VAL A 4 15.04 -8.45 -9.03
CA VAL A 4 13.66 -8.08 -8.71
C VAL A 4 13.64 -6.77 -7.91
N PRO A 5 12.55 -6.00 -7.95
CA PRO A 5 12.37 -4.85 -7.07
C PRO A 5 12.46 -5.26 -5.60
N ASN A 6 12.98 -4.38 -4.74
CA ASN A 6 12.94 -4.53 -3.30
C ASN A 6 12.37 -3.26 -2.65
N PRO A 7 11.04 -3.15 -2.51
CA PRO A 7 10.40 -1.93 -2.02
C PRO A 7 10.57 -1.71 -0.50
N HIS A 8 10.85 -2.76 0.28
CA HIS A 8 11.10 -2.70 1.73
C HIS A 8 11.80 -3.97 2.23
N PRO A 9 12.51 -3.93 3.38
CA PRO A 9 13.33 -5.05 3.88
C PRO A 9 12.61 -6.40 4.03
N TYR A 10 11.32 -6.37 4.35
CA TYR A 10 10.48 -7.56 4.52
C TYR A 10 9.84 -8.12 3.24
N PHE A 11 10.24 -7.63 2.06
CA PHE A 11 9.59 -8.00 0.81
C PHE A 11 9.94 -9.44 0.38
N ASP A 12 8.91 -10.26 0.15
CA ASP A 12 9.05 -11.61 -0.41
C ASP A 12 8.75 -11.57 -1.92
N PRO A 13 9.79 -11.61 -2.79
CA PRO A 13 9.61 -11.49 -4.22
C PRO A 13 8.92 -12.70 -4.86
N GLU A 14 9.17 -13.91 -4.36
CA GLU A 14 8.56 -15.11 -4.95
C GLU A 14 7.07 -15.14 -4.65
N ARG A 15 6.70 -14.91 -3.39
CA ARG A 15 5.30 -14.83 -2.97
C ARG A 15 4.58 -13.73 -3.72
N CYS A 16 5.14 -12.52 -3.76
CA CYS A 16 4.52 -11.40 -4.45
C CYS A 16 4.30 -11.71 -5.94
N PHE A 17 5.32 -12.26 -6.62
CA PHE A 17 5.20 -12.60 -8.03
C PHE A 17 4.11 -13.65 -8.29
N ARG A 18 4.04 -14.70 -7.45
CA ARG A 18 3.03 -15.76 -7.58
C ARG A 18 1.61 -15.23 -7.33
N GLU A 19 1.42 -14.42 -6.27
CA GLU A 19 0.13 -13.77 -5.98
C GLU A 19 -0.28 -12.77 -7.07
N MET A 20 0.68 -12.04 -7.66
CA MET A 20 0.42 -11.15 -8.80
C MET A 20 -0.07 -11.92 -10.02
N LEU A 21 0.61 -13.00 -10.39
CA LEU A 21 0.20 -13.83 -11.54
C LEU A 21 -1.20 -14.38 -11.35
N GLN A 22 -1.51 -14.90 -10.15
CA GLN A 22 -2.84 -15.41 -9.83
C GLN A 22 -3.91 -14.33 -10.01
N GLU A 23 -3.72 -13.16 -9.42
CA GLU A 23 -4.68 -12.05 -9.51
C GLU A 23 -4.86 -11.56 -10.97
N LEU A 24 -3.79 -11.52 -11.76
CA LEU A 24 -3.85 -11.10 -13.15
C LEU A 24 -4.55 -12.12 -14.06
N MET A 25 -4.45 -13.42 -13.73
CA MET A 25 -5.09 -14.50 -14.47
C MET A 25 -6.59 -14.63 -14.13
N GLU A 26 -6.92 -14.59 -12.83
CA GLU A 26 -8.30 -14.74 -12.34
C GLU A 26 -9.10 -13.44 -12.52
N GLY A 27 -8.42 -12.29 -12.41
CA GLY A 27 -9.02 -10.98 -12.40
C GLY A 27 -9.73 -10.64 -11.09
N SER A 28 -9.79 -9.35 -10.80
CA SER A 28 -10.50 -8.79 -9.65
C SER A 28 -11.07 -7.42 -9.97
N ASP A 29 -11.92 -6.89 -9.10
CA ASP A 29 -12.46 -5.53 -9.24
C ASP A 29 -11.34 -4.48 -9.30
N LEU A 30 -10.23 -4.70 -8.59
CA LEU A 30 -9.03 -3.86 -8.69
C LEU A 30 -8.45 -3.90 -10.11
N THR A 31 -8.31 -5.07 -10.71
CA THR A 31 -7.78 -5.17 -12.09
C THR A 31 -8.75 -4.64 -13.14
N ARG A 32 -10.07 -4.67 -12.89
CA ARG A 32 -11.11 -4.19 -13.81
C ARG A 32 -11.21 -2.67 -13.82
N SER A 33 -10.85 -1.99 -12.73
CA SER A 33 -10.87 -0.53 -12.64
C SER A 33 -9.66 0.14 -13.29
N ALA A 34 -8.61 -0.62 -13.62
CA ALA A 34 -7.41 -0.11 -14.28
C ALA A 34 -7.69 0.35 -15.72
N LYS A 35 -7.16 1.51 -16.12
CA LYS A 35 -7.35 2.10 -17.46
C LYS A 35 -6.50 1.42 -18.53
N ASN A 36 -5.37 0.85 -18.14
CA ASN A 36 -4.46 0.15 -19.04
C ASN A 36 -3.66 -0.93 -18.30
N GLN A 37 -2.87 -1.71 -19.05
CA GLN A 37 -2.10 -2.84 -18.51
C GLN A 37 -1.01 -2.41 -17.52
N HIS A 38 -0.36 -1.25 -17.74
CA HIS A 38 0.66 -0.75 -16.82
C HIS A 38 0.05 -0.39 -15.46
N GLU A 39 -1.09 0.30 -15.47
CA GLU A 39 -1.84 0.63 -14.26
C GLU A 39 -2.32 -0.63 -13.54
N LYS A 40 -2.81 -1.62 -14.29
CA LYS A 40 -3.21 -2.92 -13.73
C LYS A 40 -2.05 -3.60 -12.99
N ILE A 41 -0.88 -3.71 -13.62
CA ILE A 41 0.29 -4.35 -13.01
C ILE A 41 0.76 -3.55 -11.78
N ALA A 42 0.80 -2.22 -11.88
CA ALA A 42 1.21 -1.36 -10.77
C ALA A 42 0.26 -1.47 -9.56
N MET A 43 -1.05 -1.52 -9.80
CA MET A 43 -2.05 -1.67 -8.74
C MET A 43 -1.90 -3.01 -8.03
N VAL A 44 -1.79 -4.13 -8.76
CA VAL A 44 -1.61 -5.45 -8.16
C VAL A 44 -0.28 -5.53 -7.43
N PHE A 45 0.82 -5.07 -8.03
CA PHE A 45 2.12 -5.02 -7.37
C PHE A 45 2.05 -4.24 -6.05
N SER A 46 1.50 -3.02 -6.06
CA SER A 46 1.40 -2.19 -4.86
C SER A 46 0.63 -2.87 -3.73
N CYS A 47 -0.43 -3.62 -4.04
CA CYS A 47 -1.22 -4.34 -3.05
C CYS A 47 -0.47 -5.56 -2.50
N LYS A 48 0.12 -6.38 -3.38
CA LYS A 48 0.80 -7.63 -2.97
C LYS A 48 2.15 -7.34 -2.30
N SER A 49 2.87 -6.32 -2.73
CA SER A 49 4.18 -5.90 -2.19
C SER A 49 4.10 -4.97 -0.98
N ALA A 50 2.90 -4.59 -0.51
CA ALA A 50 2.77 -3.70 0.65
C ALA A 50 3.19 -4.38 1.95
N ILE A 51 3.72 -3.59 2.87
CA ILE A 51 3.83 -3.94 4.30
C ILE A 51 2.43 -4.29 4.80
N LYS A 52 2.32 -5.41 5.53
CA LYS A 52 1.02 -5.95 5.94
C LYS A 52 0.65 -5.51 7.35
N ALA A 53 -0.66 -5.51 7.63
CA ALA A 53 -1.17 -5.24 8.96
C ALA A 53 -0.59 -6.23 9.98
N GLY A 54 -0.21 -5.71 11.15
CA GLY A 54 0.41 -6.50 12.23
C GLY A 54 1.92 -6.72 12.07
N GLN A 55 2.54 -6.21 11.00
CA GLN A 55 3.99 -6.24 10.87
C GLN A 55 4.62 -5.18 11.79
N GLU A 56 5.55 -5.60 12.63
CA GLU A 56 6.35 -4.68 13.45
C GLU A 56 7.35 -3.94 12.58
N LEU A 57 7.50 -2.64 12.83
CA LEU A 57 8.42 -1.75 12.13
C LEU A 57 9.26 -0.99 13.14
N ALA A 58 10.53 -0.76 12.79
CA ALA A 58 11.37 0.18 13.52
C ALA A 58 10.87 1.62 13.33
N GLU A 59 11.26 2.52 14.24
CA GLU A 59 10.84 3.92 14.16
C GLU A 59 11.29 4.59 12.87
N GLU A 60 12.50 4.29 12.43
CA GLU A 60 13.08 4.78 11.18
C GLU A 60 12.30 4.29 9.95
N GLU A 61 11.84 3.03 9.98
CA GLU A 61 11.02 2.47 8.90
C GLU A 61 9.64 3.14 8.83
N MET A 62 9.05 3.47 9.98
CA MET A 62 7.81 4.22 10.04
C MET A 62 7.97 5.64 9.49
N GLN A 63 9.05 6.33 9.84
CA GLN A 63 9.35 7.68 9.32
C GLN A 63 9.52 7.66 7.80
N GLU A 64 10.32 6.73 7.28
CA GLU A 64 10.51 6.55 5.83
C GLU A 64 9.19 6.26 5.09
N LEU A 65 8.26 5.52 5.70
CA LEU A 65 6.94 5.30 5.10
C LEU A 65 6.14 6.59 4.96
N PHE A 66 6.18 7.47 5.97
CA PHE A 66 5.51 8.78 5.87
C PHE A 66 6.17 9.67 4.82
N ASP A 67 7.50 9.73 4.79
CA ASP A 67 8.23 10.53 3.80
C ASP A 67 7.91 10.07 2.37
N ARG A 68 7.96 8.76 2.12
CA ARG A 68 7.58 8.17 0.83
C ARG A 68 6.13 8.40 0.49
N LEU A 69 5.22 8.29 1.46
CA LEU A 69 3.80 8.53 1.23
C LEU A 69 3.56 9.98 0.77
N PHE A 70 4.10 10.96 1.48
CA PHE A 70 3.92 12.37 1.14
C PHE A 70 4.70 12.80 -0.11
N ALA A 71 5.69 12.02 -0.56
CA ALA A 71 6.33 12.20 -1.86
C ALA A 71 5.47 11.70 -3.05
N THR A 72 4.39 10.95 -2.81
CA THR A 72 3.48 10.50 -3.88
C THR A 72 2.55 11.62 -4.36
N ALA A 73 2.05 11.48 -5.60
CA ALA A 73 1.09 12.43 -6.16
C ALA A 73 -0.33 12.34 -5.53
N LEU A 74 -0.67 11.20 -4.90
CA LEU A 74 -1.99 10.95 -4.32
C LEU A 74 -1.87 10.30 -2.92
N PRO A 75 -1.38 11.03 -1.91
CA PRO A 75 -1.03 10.45 -0.61
C PRO A 75 -2.24 10.07 0.26
N TYR A 76 -3.45 10.50 -0.14
CA TYR A 76 -4.64 10.39 0.72
C TYR A 76 -5.52 9.17 0.42
N HIS A 77 -5.27 8.45 -0.67
CA HIS A 77 -6.02 7.26 -1.05
C HIS A 77 -5.11 6.14 -1.56
N ASP A 78 -5.41 4.90 -1.23
CA ASP A 78 -4.76 3.72 -1.81
C ASP A 78 -5.30 3.39 -3.22
N VAL A 79 -4.75 2.35 -3.85
CA VAL A 79 -5.18 1.88 -5.17
C VAL A 79 -6.61 1.31 -5.20
N HIS A 80 -7.23 1.10 -4.04
CA HIS A 80 -8.63 0.70 -3.90
C HIS A 80 -9.55 1.90 -3.60
N GLY A 81 -9.00 3.12 -3.45
CA GLY A 81 -9.72 4.33 -3.06
C GLY A 81 -9.93 4.50 -1.56
N ARG A 82 -9.39 3.60 -0.72
CA ARG A 82 -9.50 3.70 0.74
C ARG A 82 -8.62 4.81 1.26
N PRO A 83 -9.02 5.55 2.31
CA PRO A 83 -8.19 6.61 2.87
C PRO A 83 -6.91 6.04 3.48
N THR A 84 -5.75 6.60 3.12
CA THR A 84 -4.44 6.17 3.66
C THR A 84 -4.20 6.72 5.08
N ILE A 85 -4.74 7.89 5.40
CA ILE A 85 -4.59 8.56 6.69
C ILE A 85 -5.95 9.02 7.19
N ILE A 86 -6.22 8.82 8.48
CA ILE A 86 -7.35 9.42 9.19
C ILE A 86 -6.79 10.46 10.17
N ARG A 87 -7.27 11.70 10.08
CA ARG A 87 -6.87 12.78 10.98
C ARG A 87 -7.91 12.96 12.08
N LEU A 88 -7.53 12.63 13.31
CA LEU A 88 -8.34 12.90 14.50
C LEU A 88 -7.91 14.22 15.11
N GLY A 89 -8.82 15.21 15.09
CA GLY A 89 -8.54 16.53 15.63
C GLY A 89 -8.56 16.56 17.17
N LYS A 90 -7.84 17.52 17.78
CA LYS A 90 -7.86 17.68 19.25
C LYS A 90 -9.28 17.84 19.82
N GLY A 91 -10.15 18.58 19.14
CA GLY A 91 -11.55 18.78 19.54
C GLY A 91 -12.39 17.51 19.40
N GLU A 92 -12.15 16.72 18.36
CA GLU A 92 -12.81 15.43 18.16
C GLU A 92 -12.41 14.43 19.24
N LEU A 93 -11.11 14.33 19.54
CA LEU A 93 -10.61 13.50 20.63
C LEU A 93 -11.24 13.92 21.96
N LYS A 94 -11.23 15.21 22.24
CA LYS A 94 -11.89 15.82 23.40
C LYS A 94 -13.36 15.38 23.55
N SER A 95 -14.16 15.58 22.50
CA SER A 95 -15.56 15.16 22.48
C SER A 95 -15.75 13.65 22.69
N LYS A 96 -14.93 12.81 22.04
CA LYS A 96 -15.02 11.34 22.15
C LYS A 96 -14.60 10.82 23.54
N PHE A 97 -13.69 11.51 24.22
CA PHE A 97 -13.18 11.14 25.54
C PHE A 97 -13.73 12.01 26.69
N GLY A 98 -14.74 12.85 26.44
CA GLY A 98 -15.48 13.60 27.45
C GLY A 98 -14.74 14.80 28.07
N ARG A 99 -13.85 15.48 27.33
CA ARG A 99 -13.10 16.66 27.78
C ARG A 99 -13.09 17.78 26.74
#